data_AF-A0A183PZN3-F1
#
_entry.id   AF-A0A183PZN3-F1
#
_cell.length_a   1.000
_cell.length_b   1.000
_cell.length_c   1.000
_cell.angle_alpha   90.00
_cell.angle_beta   90.00
_cell.angle_gamma   90.00
#
_symmetry.space_group_name_H-M   'P 1'
#
loop_
_entity.id
_entity.type
_entity.pdbx_description
1 polymer ?
#
loop_
_entity_poly.entity_id
_entity_poly.type
_entity_poly.pdbx_seq_one_letter_code
_entity_poly.pdbx_strand_id
1 'polypeptide(L)'
;MYIFGIIHALKQLIHSGWLNSRWNLISVDCDHFASEPWEKNFACCYRNAQCILSSLFRIPEFRKRLFGSVSAMPSIWKLQALLESAWSLGFDPLGASQISSTINPNKMSSGVNPTGSDDMISTDSRNLVGIVDSTACLGATDMVSLFGSIGIRSSIIECRAPSGPGGTHP
;
A
#
# COMPACT_ATOMS: atom_id res chain seq x y z
N MET A 1 -17.77 -0.68 1.77
CA MET A 1 -18.43 -1.90 1.19
C MET A 1 -17.40 -3.00 0.94
N TYR A 2 -17.68 -4.26 1.31
CA TYR A 2 -16.81 -5.43 1.09
C TYR A 2 -17.51 -6.42 0.17
N ILE A 3 -16.87 -6.84 -0.93
CA ILE A 3 -17.44 -7.75 -1.93
C ILE A 3 -16.46 -8.88 -2.21
N PHE A 4 -16.93 -10.13 -2.11
CA PHE A 4 -16.17 -11.31 -2.49
C PHE A 4 -16.74 -11.94 -3.76
N GLY A 5 -15.97 -12.80 -4.42
CA GLY A 5 -16.46 -13.62 -5.54
C GLY A 5 -16.57 -12.90 -6.88
N ILE A 6 -16.09 -11.66 -7.01
CA ILE A 6 -16.07 -10.92 -8.29
C ILE A 6 -15.30 -11.72 -9.36
N ILE A 7 -14.10 -12.20 -9.02
CA ILE A 7 -13.29 -13.00 -9.95
C ILE A 7 -13.98 -14.32 -10.30
N HIS A 8 -14.66 -14.94 -9.35
CA HIS A 8 -15.42 -16.16 -9.59
C HIS A 8 -16.59 -15.93 -10.57
N ALA A 9 -17.36 -14.84 -10.37
CA ALA A 9 -18.44 -14.45 -11.27
C ALA A 9 -17.91 -14.12 -12.67
N LEU A 10 -16.80 -13.38 -12.78
CA LEU A 10 -16.14 -13.10 -14.05
C LEU A 10 -15.71 -14.38 -14.77
N LYS A 11 -15.14 -15.36 -14.04
CA LYS A 11 -14.83 -16.68 -14.59
C LYS A 11 -16.08 -17.34 -15.16
N GLN A 12 -17.21 -17.33 -14.45
CA GLN A 12 -18.46 -17.92 -14.97
C GLN A 12 -18.93 -17.23 -16.25
N LEU A 13 -18.88 -15.89 -16.30
CA LEU A 13 -19.25 -15.13 -17.50
C LEU A 13 -18.37 -15.47 -18.71
N ILE A 14 -17.06 -15.64 -18.51
CA ILE A 14 -16.14 -16.07 -19.56
C ILE A 14 -16.49 -17.47 -20.06
N HIS A 15 -16.69 -18.44 -19.16
CA HIS A 15 -17.03 -19.82 -19.53
C HIS A 15 -18.37 -19.91 -20.25
N SER A 16 -19.33 -19.05 -19.90
CA SER A 16 -20.65 -18.99 -20.53
C SER A 16 -20.65 -18.27 -21.90
N GLY A 17 -19.50 -17.80 -22.39
CA GLY A 17 -19.38 -17.14 -23.69
C GLY A 17 -19.92 -15.70 -23.74
N TRP A 18 -20.23 -15.10 -22.59
CA TRP A 18 -20.75 -13.73 -22.54
C TRP A 18 -19.68 -12.66 -22.82
N LEU A 19 -18.40 -12.98 -22.62
CA LEU A 19 -17.29 -12.09 -22.95
C LEU A 19 -16.63 -12.52 -24.28
N ASN A 20 -16.93 -11.80 -25.35
CA ASN A 20 -16.41 -12.05 -26.69
C ASN A 20 -14.95 -11.57 -26.83
N SER A 21 -13.99 -12.39 -26.40
CA SER A 21 -12.56 -12.10 -26.53
C SER A 21 -11.77 -13.36 -26.89
N ARG A 22 -10.71 -13.20 -27.68
CA ARG A 22 -9.85 -14.31 -28.14
C ARG A 22 -9.13 -15.00 -26.99
N TRP A 23 -8.69 -14.22 -26.00
CA TRP A 23 -8.00 -14.70 -24.80
C TRP A 23 -8.50 -13.89 -23.60
N ASN A 24 -8.77 -14.55 -22.48
CA ASN A 24 -9.12 -13.91 -21.22
C ASN A 24 -8.10 -14.32 -20.16
N LEU A 25 -7.43 -13.33 -19.56
CA LEU A 25 -6.51 -13.55 -18.44
C LEU A 25 -7.13 -12.93 -17.20
N ILE A 26 -7.18 -13.71 -16.12
CA ILE A 26 -7.77 -13.31 -14.85
C ILE A 26 -6.81 -13.64 -13.72
N SER A 27 -6.75 -12.76 -12.72
CA SER A 27 -5.96 -12.98 -11.51
C SER A 27 -6.48 -14.17 -10.68
N VAL A 28 -5.72 -14.55 -9.67
CA VAL A 28 -6.28 -15.34 -8.55
C VAL A 28 -7.42 -14.56 -7.92
N ASP A 29 -8.37 -15.28 -7.30
CA ASP A 29 -9.52 -14.66 -6.64
C ASP A 29 -9.06 -13.57 -5.65
N CYS A 30 -9.77 -12.46 -5.63
CA CYS A 30 -9.53 -11.34 -4.73
C CYS A 30 -10.87 -10.81 -4.21
N ASP A 31 -10.82 -10.19 -3.04
CA ASP A 31 -11.96 -9.45 -2.49
C ASP A 31 -11.79 -7.97 -2.81
N HIS A 32 -12.91 -7.32 -3.06
CA HIS A 32 -12.98 -5.89 -3.28
C HIS A 32 -13.27 -5.18 -1.96
N PHE A 33 -12.43 -4.19 -1.65
CA PHE A 33 -12.55 -3.31 -0.51
C PHE A 33 -12.84 -1.90 -1.02
N ALA A 34 -14.09 -1.45 -0.89
CA ALA A 34 -14.45 -0.09 -1.23
C ALA A 34 -14.10 0.88 -0.10
N SER A 35 -13.65 2.08 -0.45
CA SER A 35 -13.52 3.19 0.50
C SER A 35 -14.86 3.60 1.05
N GLU A 36 -14.88 4.01 2.31
CA GLU A 36 -16.02 4.67 2.92
C GLU A 36 -16.06 6.17 2.53
N PRO A 37 -17.20 6.87 2.66
CA PRO A 37 -17.32 8.26 2.19
C PRO A 37 -16.27 9.23 2.76
N TRP A 38 -15.88 9.06 4.02
CA TRP A 38 -14.87 9.89 4.69
C TRP A 38 -13.42 9.55 4.25
N GLU A 39 -13.22 8.45 3.54
CA GLU A 39 -11.92 7.95 3.12
C GLU A 39 -11.54 8.33 1.67
N LYS A 40 -12.47 9.00 0.96
CA LYS A 40 -12.46 9.18 -0.50
C LYS A 40 -11.13 9.72 -1.05
N ASN A 41 -10.41 10.54 -0.29
CA ASN A 41 -9.26 11.27 -0.80
C ASN A 41 -7.91 10.64 -0.47
N PHE A 42 -7.84 9.63 0.42
CA PHE A 42 -6.55 9.09 0.89
C PHE A 42 -6.47 7.57 0.94
N ALA A 43 -7.61 6.87 1.06
CA ALA A 43 -7.58 5.43 1.33
C ALA A 43 -7.32 4.56 0.10
N CYS A 44 -7.32 5.11 -1.11
CA CYS A 44 -7.33 4.31 -2.35
C CYS A 44 -6.16 3.31 -2.43
N CYS A 45 -4.94 3.72 -2.09
CA CYS A 45 -3.78 2.82 -2.06
C CYS A 45 -3.90 1.75 -0.98
N TYR A 46 -4.43 2.09 0.20
CA TYR A 46 -4.66 1.11 1.27
C TYR A 46 -5.73 0.08 0.88
N ARG A 47 -6.82 0.52 0.23
CA ARG A 47 -7.86 -0.38 -0.29
C ARG A 47 -7.31 -1.28 -1.39
N ASN A 48 -6.46 -0.76 -2.27
CA ASN A 48 -5.74 -1.56 -3.26
C ASN A 48 -4.80 -2.59 -2.58
N ALA A 49 -4.11 -2.21 -1.50
CA ALA A 49 -3.28 -3.11 -0.71
C ALA A 49 -4.11 -4.27 -0.16
N GLN A 50 -5.29 -3.99 0.41
CA GLN A 50 -6.20 -5.02 0.91
C GLN A 50 -6.66 -5.96 -0.21
N CYS A 51 -7.02 -5.43 -1.39
CA CYS A 51 -7.38 -6.24 -2.56
C CYS A 51 -6.23 -7.20 -2.95
N ILE A 52 -5.00 -6.69 -3.08
CA ILE A 52 -3.82 -7.49 -3.44
C ILE A 52 -3.53 -8.55 -2.36
N LEU A 53 -3.48 -8.14 -1.08
CA LEU A 53 -3.24 -9.06 0.04
C LEU A 53 -4.30 -10.16 0.10
N SER A 54 -5.57 -9.83 -0.20
CA SER A 54 -6.64 -10.83 -0.21
C SER A 54 -6.38 -11.92 -1.25
N SER A 55 -5.80 -11.56 -2.40
CA SER A 55 -5.41 -12.51 -3.43
C SER A 55 -4.24 -13.36 -2.97
N LEU A 56 -3.22 -12.75 -2.37
CA LEU A 56 -2.05 -13.46 -1.85
C LEU A 56 -2.41 -14.43 -0.71
N PHE A 57 -3.37 -14.10 0.15
CA PHE A 57 -3.87 -15.01 1.20
C PHE A 57 -4.53 -16.28 0.64
N ARG A 58 -4.97 -16.28 -0.61
CA ARG A 58 -5.52 -17.46 -1.29
C ARG A 58 -4.44 -18.35 -1.92
N ILE A 59 -3.20 -17.89 -2.01
CA ILE A 59 -2.07 -18.66 -2.53
C ILE A 59 -1.31 -19.26 -1.34
N PRO A 60 -1.27 -20.60 -1.17
CA PRO A 60 -0.72 -21.25 0.03
C PRO A 60 0.72 -20.83 0.39
N GLU A 61 1.56 -20.62 -0.62
CA GLU A 61 2.97 -20.23 -0.49
C GLU A 61 3.10 -18.84 0.14
N PHE A 62 2.30 -17.88 -0.35
CA PHE A 62 2.27 -16.53 0.21
C PHE A 62 1.57 -16.52 1.56
N ARG A 63 0.46 -17.25 1.71
CA ARG A 63 -0.30 -17.33 2.96
C ARG A 63 0.59 -17.77 4.13
N LYS A 64 1.39 -18.83 3.95
CA LYS A 64 2.37 -19.31 4.95
C LYS A 64 3.38 -18.25 5.36
N ARG A 65 3.81 -17.41 4.42
CA ARG A 65 4.80 -16.36 4.65
C ARG A 65 4.20 -15.09 5.27
N LEU A 66 2.93 -14.81 4.95
CA LEU A 66 2.18 -13.70 5.53
C LEU A 66 1.71 -14.02 6.95
N PHE A 67 1.47 -15.29 7.27
CA PHE A 67 1.22 -15.74 8.63
C PHE A 67 2.41 -15.39 9.55
N GLY A 68 2.15 -14.63 10.60
CA GLY A 68 3.16 -14.08 11.51
C GLY A 68 3.30 -12.56 11.38
N SER A 69 3.27 -12.03 10.16
CA SER A 69 3.26 -10.58 9.91
C SER A 69 1.83 -10.02 9.88
N VAL A 70 0.88 -10.79 9.33
CA VAL A 70 -0.51 -10.37 9.10
C VAL A 70 -1.44 -11.59 9.25
N SER A 71 -2.17 -11.71 10.36
CA SER A 71 -3.02 -12.88 10.67
C SER A 71 -4.45 -12.81 10.11
N ALA A 72 -4.91 -11.60 9.81
CA ALA A 72 -6.20 -11.28 9.19
C ALA A 72 -6.00 -10.09 8.26
N MET A 73 -6.97 -9.79 7.39
CA MET A 73 -6.87 -8.62 6.52
C MET A 73 -6.64 -7.35 7.37
N PRO A 74 -5.52 -6.63 7.20
CA PRO A 74 -5.19 -5.50 8.06
C PRO A 74 -6.12 -4.33 7.74
N SER A 75 -6.54 -3.60 8.78
CA SER A 75 -7.21 -2.31 8.62
C SER A 75 -6.25 -1.27 8.02
N ILE A 76 -6.77 -0.13 7.56
CA ILE A 76 -5.94 1.00 7.09
C ILE A 76 -4.91 1.40 8.16
N TRP A 77 -5.35 1.50 9.41
CA TRP A 77 -4.53 1.82 10.59
C TRP A 77 -3.39 0.82 10.79
N LYS A 78 -3.67 -0.47 10.61
CA LYS A 78 -2.63 -1.50 10.68
C LYS A 78 -1.67 -1.42 9.49
N LEU A 79 -2.15 -1.09 8.29
CA LEU A 79 -1.31 -0.86 7.12
C LEU A 79 -0.38 0.34 7.30
N GLN A 80 -0.87 1.44 7.89
CA GLN A 80 -0.07 2.59 8.28
C GLN A 80 1.05 2.18 9.25
N ALA A 81 0.72 1.45 10.32
CA ALA A 81 1.71 0.99 11.28
C ALA A 81 2.75 0.03 10.66
N LEU A 82 2.34 -0.84 9.72
CA LEU A 82 3.26 -1.71 8.99
C LEU A 82 4.19 -0.91 8.06
N LEU A 83 3.70 0.16 7.45
CA LEU A 83 4.50 1.06 6.61
C LEU A 83 5.48 1.88 7.46
N GLU A 84 5.07 2.42 8.61
CA GLU A 84 6.02 3.07 9.53
C GLU A 84 7.12 2.12 9.97
N SER A 85 6.74 0.90 10.34
CA SER A 85 7.73 -0.12 10.69
C SER A 85 8.66 -0.43 9.53
N ALA A 86 8.18 -0.42 8.28
CA ALA A 86 9.02 -0.59 7.09
C ALA A 86 10.05 0.55 6.98
N TRP A 87 9.60 1.80 7.14
CA TRP A 87 10.49 2.97 7.11
C TRP A 87 11.54 2.92 8.23
N SER A 88 11.15 2.53 9.46
CA SER A 88 12.10 2.32 10.56
C SER A 88 13.11 1.20 10.30
N LEU A 89 12.78 0.23 9.45
CA LEU A 89 13.69 -0.84 9.00
C LEU A 89 14.57 -0.40 7.80
N GLY A 90 14.48 0.85 7.36
CA GLY A 90 15.30 1.42 6.29
C GLY A 90 14.73 1.25 4.88
N PHE A 91 13.48 0.81 4.73
CA PHE A 91 12.79 0.85 3.44
C PHE A 91 12.43 2.30 3.10
N ASP A 92 12.63 2.71 1.85
CA ASP A 92 12.24 4.03 1.28
C ASP A 92 12.29 5.23 2.25
N PRO A 93 13.49 5.62 2.73
CA PRO A 93 13.63 6.76 3.63
C PRO A 93 13.23 8.10 2.98
N LEU A 94 13.28 8.19 1.65
CA LEU A 94 12.85 9.38 0.92
C LEU A 94 11.31 9.52 0.96
N GLY A 95 10.58 8.45 0.66
CA GLY A 95 9.12 8.41 0.79
C GLY A 95 8.67 8.74 2.21
N ALA A 96 9.34 8.16 3.21
CA ALA A 96 9.11 8.47 4.63
C ALA A 96 9.24 9.98 4.94
N SER A 97 10.31 10.61 4.45
CA SER A 97 10.53 12.05 4.62
C SER A 97 9.45 12.89 3.92
N GLN A 98 9.05 12.52 2.69
CA GLN A 98 8.04 13.24 1.93
C GLN A 98 6.67 13.20 2.61
N ILE A 99 6.28 12.03 3.11
CA ILE A 99 5.05 11.88 3.89
C ILE A 99 5.14 12.64 5.22
N SER A 100 6.27 12.57 5.92
CA SER A 100 6.47 13.35 7.17
C SER A 100 6.28 14.86 6.93
N SER A 101 6.82 15.40 5.84
CA SER A 101 6.65 16.82 5.50
C SER A 101 5.21 17.17 5.13
N THR A 102 4.45 16.22 4.59
CA THR A 102 3.03 16.40 4.23
C THR A 102 2.15 16.43 5.49
N ILE A 103 2.43 15.57 6.46
CA ILE A 103 1.64 15.46 7.70
C ILE A 103 2.03 16.56 8.70
N ASN A 104 3.32 16.87 8.77
CA ASN A 104 3.88 17.83 9.72
C ASN A 104 4.62 18.96 8.97
N PRO A 105 3.92 19.84 8.24
CA PRO A 105 4.57 20.88 7.41
C PRO A 105 5.40 21.88 8.24
N ASN A 106 5.09 22.02 9.53
CA ASN A 106 5.80 22.91 10.45
C ASN A 106 6.98 22.24 11.17
N LYS A 107 7.18 20.93 10.99
CA LYS A 107 8.34 20.21 11.52
C LYS A 107 9.51 20.47 10.56
N MET A 108 10.25 21.56 10.80
CA MET A 108 11.55 21.76 10.15
C MET A 108 12.38 20.51 10.39
N SER A 109 12.86 19.87 9.32
CA SER A 109 13.87 18.81 9.42
C SER A 109 15.05 19.37 10.20
N SER A 110 15.17 18.98 11.47
CA SER A 110 16.39 19.20 12.23
C SER A 110 17.48 18.38 11.56
N GLY A 111 18.17 19.01 10.61
CA GLY A 111 19.49 18.57 10.20
C GLY A 111 20.35 18.45 11.46
N VAL A 112 21.01 17.31 11.59
CA VAL A 112 21.95 17.04 12.68
C VAL A 112 22.98 18.16 12.74
N ASN A 113 22.91 18.98 13.78
CA ASN A 113 24.02 19.80 14.26
C ASN A 113 24.33 19.32 15.69
N PRO A 114 25.54 18.83 15.99
CA PRO A 114 25.90 18.40 17.33
C PRO A 114 26.39 19.61 18.11
N THR A 115 25.47 20.33 18.76
CA THR A 115 25.84 21.27 19.82
C THR A 115 24.86 21.08 20.96
N GLY A 116 25.37 20.52 22.04
CA GLY A 116 24.59 20.18 23.22
C GLY A 116 24.04 21.41 23.93
N SER A 117 22.82 21.26 24.42
CA SER A 117 22.32 21.87 25.63
C SER A 117 21.05 21.13 26.04
N ASP A 118 20.97 20.82 27.33
CA ASP A 118 19.93 20.03 27.98
C ASP A 118 18.53 20.61 27.77
N ASP A 119 17.68 19.93 27.01
CA ASP A 119 16.24 20.20 26.93
C ASP A 119 15.46 18.88 26.95
N MET A 120 14.29 18.93 27.60
CA MET A 120 13.42 17.80 27.93
C MET A 120 13.30 16.76 26.80
N ILE A 121 13.64 15.51 27.14
CA ILE A 121 13.46 14.33 26.28
C ILE A 121 11.96 14.15 26.03
N SER A 122 11.51 14.65 24.88
CA SER A 122 10.25 14.22 24.26
C SER A 122 10.34 12.72 23.98
N THR A 123 9.49 11.96 24.66
CA THR A 123 9.46 10.50 24.72
C THR A 123 8.85 9.84 23.47
N ASP A 124 9.31 10.21 22.27
CA ASP A 124 9.14 9.32 21.10
C ASP A 124 10.49 9.00 20.47
N SER A 125 11.26 8.20 21.21
CA SER A 125 12.57 7.65 20.81
C SER A 125 12.52 6.73 19.57
N ARG A 126 11.38 6.65 18.88
CA ARG A 126 11.17 5.74 17.74
C ARG A 126 11.33 6.41 16.36
N ASN A 127 11.55 7.72 16.30
CA ASN A 127 11.70 8.47 15.04
C ASN A 127 10.62 8.11 14.01
N LEU A 128 9.35 8.07 14.46
CA LEU A 128 8.22 7.70 13.63
C LEU A 128 7.79 8.87 12.74
N VAL A 129 7.27 8.54 11.56
CA VAL A 129 6.76 9.50 10.59
C VAL A 129 5.44 10.14 11.06
N GLY A 130 4.65 9.42 11.86
CA GLY A 130 3.35 9.86 12.36
C GLY A 130 2.24 9.69 11.32
N ILE A 131 2.33 8.67 10.46
CA ILE A 131 1.29 8.36 9.47
C ILE A 131 0.11 7.62 10.08
N VAL A 132 0.31 6.91 11.19
CA VAL A 132 -0.77 6.24 11.92
C VAL A 132 -1.81 7.28 12.33
N ASP A 133 -3.08 7.01 12.03
CA ASP A 133 -4.25 7.88 12.28
C ASP A 133 -4.33 9.12 11.37
N SER A 134 -3.39 9.28 10.43
CA SER A 134 -3.41 10.37 9.45
C SER A 134 -4.29 10.04 8.23
N THR A 135 -4.63 11.06 7.46
CA THR A 135 -5.25 10.93 6.13
C THR A 135 -4.23 11.08 5.00
N ALA A 136 -2.98 10.65 5.22
CA ALA A 136 -1.94 10.76 4.20
C ALA A 136 -2.21 9.81 3.02
N CYS A 137 -2.14 10.37 1.82
CA CYS A 137 -2.26 9.62 0.57
C CYS A 137 -0.93 8.93 0.25
N LEU A 138 -0.99 7.63 0.00
CA LEU A 138 0.19 6.87 -0.39
C LEU A 138 0.37 6.84 -1.91
N GLY A 139 1.61 6.70 -2.35
CA GLY A 139 1.99 6.39 -3.72
C GLY A 139 2.34 4.93 -3.95
N ALA A 140 2.79 4.63 -5.17
CA ALA A 140 3.22 3.27 -5.55
C ALA A 140 4.50 2.83 -4.82
N THR A 141 5.41 3.76 -4.50
CA THR A 141 6.67 3.47 -3.78
C THR A 141 6.40 3.02 -2.35
N ASP A 142 5.45 3.65 -1.66
CA ASP A 142 5.01 3.26 -0.32
C ASP A 142 4.46 1.82 -0.31
N MET A 143 3.72 1.45 -1.35
CA MET A 143 3.20 0.09 -1.52
C MET A 143 4.32 -0.93 -1.68
N VAL A 144 5.37 -0.62 -2.44
CA VAL A 144 6.55 -1.48 -2.56
C VAL A 144 7.28 -1.63 -1.24
N SER A 145 7.42 -0.54 -0.48
CA SER A 145 8.03 -0.56 0.85
C SER A 145 7.24 -1.42 1.83
N LEU A 146 5.91 -1.27 1.84
CA LEU A 146 4.99 -2.07 2.64
C LEU A 146 5.07 -3.56 2.27
N PHE A 147 5.00 -3.90 0.98
CA PHE A 147 5.05 -5.29 0.53
C PHE A 147 6.42 -5.92 0.76
N GLY A 148 7.49 -5.17 0.52
CA GLY A 148 8.86 -5.59 0.77
C GLY A 148 9.11 -5.94 2.24
N SER A 149 8.62 -5.12 3.17
CA SER A 149 8.82 -5.34 4.61
C SER A 149 8.14 -6.61 5.13
N ILE A 150 7.04 -7.03 4.51
CA ILE A 150 6.35 -8.29 4.82
C ILE A 150 6.82 -9.46 3.94
N GLY A 151 7.94 -9.30 3.22
CA GLY A 151 8.58 -10.36 2.46
C GLY A 151 7.93 -10.69 1.12
N ILE A 152 7.10 -9.80 0.58
CA ILE A 152 6.57 -9.88 -0.78
C ILE A 152 7.51 -9.10 -1.71
N ARG A 153 8.00 -9.77 -2.76
CA ARG A 153 8.75 -9.09 -3.82
C ARG A 153 7.78 -8.40 -4.77
N SER A 154 7.97 -7.11 -4.97
CA SER A 154 7.24 -6.28 -5.95
C SER A 154 8.18 -5.29 -6.64
N SER A 155 7.79 -4.83 -7.82
CA SER A 155 8.52 -3.82 -8.60
C SER A 155 7.54 -2.83 -9.23
N ILE A 156 7.96 -1.58 -9.41
CA ILE A 156 7.19 -0.56 -10.11
C ILE A 156 7.66 -0.50 -11.55
N ILE A 157 6.70 -0.43 -12.48
CA ILE A 157 6.96 -0.12 -13.88
C ILE A 157 6.37 1.27 -14.12
N GLU A 158 7.22 2.20 -14.53
CA GLU A 158 6.84 3.60 -14.74
C GLU A 158 6.62 3.88 -16.23
N CYS A 159 5.36 4.05 -16.64
CA CYS A 159 4.99 4.44 -18.00
C CYS A 159 4.98 5.97 -18.13
N ARG A 160 6.17 6.59 -18.18
CA ARG A 160 6.37 8.05 -18.07
C ARG A 160 5.62 8.90 -19.10
N ALA A 161 5.43 8.39 -20.31
CA ALA A 161 4.78 9.12 -21.40
C ALA A 161 3.94 8.15 -22.24
N PRO A 162 2.84 8.64 -22.84
CA PRO A 162 2.06 7.86 -23.79
C PRO A 162 2.91 7.52 -25.01
N SER A 163 2.80 6.26 -25.45
CA SER A 163 3.57 5.72 -26.58
C SER A 163 2.68 5.34 -27.77
N GLY A 164 1.35 5.43 -27.63
CA GLY A 164 0.38 5.08 -28.68
C GLY A 164 -0.36 6.29 -29.26
N PRO A 165 -1.10 6.09 -30.38
CA PRO A 165 -1.94 7.12 -30.99
C PRO A 165 -2.96 7.69 -30.00
N GLY A 166 -3.25 8.99 -30.11
CA GLY A 166 -4.24 9.66 -29.26
C GLY A 166 -3.86 9.78 -27.79
N GLY A 167 -2.57 9.64 -27.44
CA GLY A 167 -2.11 9.72 -26.05
C GLY A 167 -2.38 8.44 -25.24
N THR A 168 -2.46 7.29 -25.90
CA THR A 168 -2.68 5.98 -25.25
C THR A 168 -1.37 5.37 -24.72
N HIS A 169 -1.51 4.45 -23.77
CA HIS A 169 -0.41 3.62 -23.23
C HIS A 169 -0.65 2.15 -23.62
N PRO A 170 -0.26 1.74 -24.85
CA PRO A 170 -0.35 0.35 -25.30
C PRO A 170 0.57 -0.61 -24.54
#